data_AF-A0A5C8UKK3-F1
#
_entry.id   AF-A0A5C8UKK3-F1
#
_cell.length_a   1.000
_cell.length_b   1.000
_cell.length_c   1.000
_cell.angle_alpha   90.00
_cell.angle_beta   90.00
_cell.angle_gamma   90.00
#
_symmetry.space_group_name_H-M   'P 1'
#
loop_
_entity.id
_entity.type
_entity.pdbx_description
1 polymer ?
#
loop_
_entity_poly.entity_id
_entity_poly.type
_entity_poly.pdbx_seq_one_letter_code
_entity_poly.pdbx_strand_id
1 'polypeptide(L)'
;MLLIGGAAQNVAVQTVLREMVDMPVGVPAIDGYVRRGAGMQAAAAALGAFPEWPSELAELPAMQLAPQIARQHSEAKLALGY
;
A
#
# COMPACT_ATOMS: atom_id res chain seq x y z
N MET A 1 -0.33 -7.08 -1.31
CA MET A 1 -0.50 -5.90 -0.42
C MET A 1 -0.65 -4.64 -1.26
N LEU A 2 -1.32 -3.61 -0.73
CA LEU A 2 -1.40 -2.28 -1.34
C LEU A 2 -0.57 -1.28 -0.53
N LEU A 3 0.32 -0.55 -1.21
CA LEU A 3 1.04 0.58 -0.62
C LEU A 3 0.30 1.87 -0.96
N ILE A 4 -0.29 2.50 0.07
CA ILE A 4 -1.11 3.71 -0.06
C ILE A 4 -0.60 4.82 0.87
N GLY A 5 -1.12 6.05 0.69
CA GLY A 5 -0.75 7.22 1.49
C GLY A 5 0.39 8.04 0.87
N GLY A 6 0.79 9.12 1.55
CA GLY A 6 1.69 10.13 0.99
C GLY A 6 3.08 9.59 0.60
N ALA A 7 3.55 8.53 1.25
CA ALA A 7 4.82 7.90 0.96
C ALA A 7 4.76 6.85 -0.17
N ALA A 8 3.57 6.53 -0.69
CA ALA A 8 3.40 5.41 -1.61
C ALA A 8 4.18 5.56 -2.92
N GLN A 9 4.36 6.79 -3.41
CA GLN A 9 5.15 7.08 -4.61
C GLN A 9 6.64 7.28 -4.35
N ASN A 10 7.07 7.23 -3.08
CA ASN A 10 8.48 7.39 -2.77
C ASN A 10 9.25 6.11 -3.14
N VAL A 11 10.18 6.23 -4.08
CA VAL A 11 10.98 5.10 -4.61
C VAL A 11 11.78 4.41 -3.50
N ALA A 12 12.32 5.15 -2.53
CA ALA A 12 13.05 4.53 -1.43
C ALA A 12 12.13 3.71 -0.53
N VAL A 13 10.94 4.21 -0.22
CA VAL A 13 9.92 3.47 0.56
C VAL A 13 9.46 2.22 -0.18
N GLN A 14 9.16 2.33 -1.47
CA GLN A 14 8.80 1.19 -2.32
C GLN A 14 9.91 0.13 -2.37
N THR A 15 11.17 0.56 -2.33
CA THR A 15 12.33 -0.34 -2.39
C THR A 15 12.49 -1.09 -1.07
N VAL A 16 12.60 -0.36 0.04
CA VAL A 16 12.78 -0.97 1.38
C VAL A 16 11.61 -1.88 1.73
N LEU A 17 10.37 -1.50 1.41
CA LEU A 17 9.20 -2.35 1.66
C LEU A 17 9.32 -3.70 0.95
N ARG A 18 9.74 -3.72 -0.32
CA ARG A 18 9.87 -4.95 -1.13
C ARG A 18 10.99 -5.87 -0.68
N GLU A 19 12.00 -5.33 -0.02
CA GLU A 19 13.06 -6.13 0.62
C GLU A 19 12.58 -6.76 1.94
N MET A 20 11.48 -6.28 2.51
CA MET A 20 10.96 -6.72 3.81
C MET A 20 9.76 -7.67 3.72
N VAL A 21 9.01 -7.68 2.61
CA VAL A 21 7.77 -8.46 2.48
C VAL A 21 7.83 -9.45 1.31
N ASP A 22 7.40 -10.68 1.57
CA ASP A 22 7.33 -11.77 0.57
C ASP A 22 5.98 -11.81 -0.15
N MET A 23 5.38 -10.65 -0.39
CA MET A 23 4.06 -10.52 -1.01
C MET A 23 4.11 -9.50 -2.15
N PRO A 24 3.37 -9.71 -3.24
CA PRO A 24 3.24 -8.70 -4.29
C PRO A 24 2.80 -7.35 -3.73
N VAL A 25 3.45 -6.28 -4.18
CA VAL A 25 3.17 -4.90 -3.74
C VAL A 25 2.59 -4.12 -4.92
N GLY A 26 1.34 -3.68 -4.79
CA GLY A 26 0.69 -2.79 -5.73
C GLY A 26 0.63 -1.35 -5.22
N VAL A 27 0.89 -0.39 -6.09
CA VAL A 27 0.76 1.05 -5.83
C VAL A 27 -0.39 1.58 -6.69
N PRO A 28 -1.55 1.93 -6.10
CA PRO A 28 -2.65 2.50 -6.86
C PRO A 28 -2.31 3.93 -7.32
N ALA A 29 -2.90 4.34 -8.44
CA ALA A 29 -2.79 5.73 -8.91
C ALA A 29 -3.28 6.70 -7.83
N ILE A 30 -2.52 7.78 -7.56
CA ILE A 30 -2.86 8.78 -6.53
C ILE A 30 -4.25 9.33 -6.82
N ASP A 31 -5.13 9.22 -5.84
CA ASP A 31 -6.46 9.74 -6.01
C ASP A 31 -7.20 9.94 -4.66
N GLY A 32 -8.24 10.76 -4.62
CA GLY A 32 -9.06 11.00 -3.40
C GLY A 32 -9.99 9.85 -2.98
N TYR A 33 -9.44 8.70 -2.56
CA TYR A 33 -10.20 7.45 -2.38
C TYR A 33 -11.39 7.57 -1.44
N VAL A 34 -11.30 8.40 -0.39
CA VAL A 34 -12.40 8.64 0.55
C VAL A 34 -13.58 9.31 -0.15
N ARG A 35 -13.33 10.40 -0.89
CA ARG A 35 -14.37 11.16 -1.58
C ARG A 35 -15.06 10.32 -2.65
N ARG A 36 -14.29 9.59 -3.47
CA ARG A 36 -14.86 8.69 -4.48
C ARG A 36 -15.61 7.53 -3.85
N GLY A 37 -15.09 6.94 -2.77
CA GLY A 37 -15.77 5.89 -2.03
C GLY A 37 -17.13 6.35 -1.49
N ALA A 38 -17.22 7.58 -0.97
CA ALA A 38 -18.49 8.15 -0.53
C ALA A 38 -19.47 8.33 -1.70
N GLY A 39 -19.01 8.87 -2.84
CA GLY A 39 -19.82 9.00 -4.04
C GLY A 39 -20.31 7.65 -4.58
N MET A 40 -19.46 6.63 -4.54
CA MET A 40 -19.76 5.26 -4.92
C MET A 40 -20.87 4.66 -4.05
N GLN A 41 -20.77 4.83 -2.73
CA GLN A 41 -21.79 4.34 -1.80
C GLN A 41 -23.13 5.03 -2.02
N ALA A 42 -23.14 6.35 -2.27
CA ALA A 42 -24.35 7.09 -2.58
C ALA A 42 -24.99 6.61 -3.89
N ALA A 43 -24.19 6.42 -4.95
CA ALA A 43 -24.67 5.89 -6.22
C ALA A 43 -25.22 4.46 -6.06
N ALA A 44 -24.52 3.60 -5.33
CA ALA A 44 -24.96 2.23 -5.09
C ALA A 44 -26.28 2.16 -4.34
N ALA A 45 -26.47 3.00 -3.32
CA ALA A 45 -27.73 3.10 -2.58
C ALA A 45 -28.89 3.58 -3.48
N ALA A 46 -28.64 4.53 -4.38
CA ALA A 46 -29.64 5.05 -5.30
C ALA A 46 -30.02 4.06 -6.43
N LEU A 47 -29.05 3.30 -6.92
CA LEU A 47 -29.22 2.38 -8.05
C LEU A 47 -29.57 0.95 -7.61
N GLY A 48 -29.45 0.62 -6.33
CA GLY A 48 -29.64 -0.73 -5.79
C GLY A 48 -28.50 -1.71 -6.12
N ALA A 49 -27.44 -1.23 -6.77
CA ALA A 49 -26.26 -2.01 -7.13
C ALA A 49 -25.03 -1.11 -7.22
N PHE A 50 -23.86 -1.64 -6.91
CA PHE A 50 -22.60 -0.91 -7.11
C PHE A 50 -22.35 -0.71 -8.62
N PRO A 51 -22.04 0.53 -9.07
CA PRO A 51 -21.63 0.74 -10.45
C PRO A 51 -20.23 0.15 -10.70
N GLU A 52 -19.79 0.12 -11.95
CA GLU A 52 -18.42 -0.26 -12.28
C GLU A 52 -17.44 0.85 -11.85
N TRP A 53 -16.33 0.47 -11.21
CA TRP A 53 -15.30 1.41 -10.78
C TRP A 53 -13.93 0.98 -11.29
N PRO A 54 -13.40 1.63 -12.34
CA PRO A 54 -12.04 1.35 -12.79
C PRO A 54 -11.04 1.90 -11.77
N SER A 55 -10.04 1.09 -11.45
CA SER A 55 -8.89 1.49 -10.64
C SER A 55 -7.60 1.07 -11.33
N GLU A 56 -6.66 2.00 -11.45
CA GLU A 56 -5.32 1.72 -11.95
C GLU A 56 -4.39 1.31 -10.81
N LEU A 57 -3.69 0.20 -11.00
CA LEU A 57 -2.74 -0.36 -10.05
C LEU A 57 -1.42 -0.66 -10.76
N ALA A 58 -0.33 -0.06 -10.29
CA ALA A 58 1.01 -0.42 -10.73
C ALA A 58 1.56 -1.49 -9.79
N GLU A 59 1.79 -2.69 -10.32
CA GLU A 59 2.47 -3.75 -9.57
C GLU A 59 3.98 -3.51 -9.61
N LEU A 60 4.61 -3.52 -8.44
CA LEU A 60 6.04 -3.37 -8.33
C LEU A 60 6.73 -4.72 -8.50
N PRO A 61 7.90 -4.78 -9.17
CA PRO A 61 8.62 -6.03 -9.36
C PRO A 61 9.09 -6.59 -8.02
N ALA A 62 9.03 -7.90 -7.86
CA ALA A 62 9.55 -8.57 -6.67
C ALA A 62 11.04 -8.27 -6.45
N MET A 63 11.47 -8.29 -5.19
CA MET A 63 12.87 -8.12 -4.79
C MET A 63 13.30 -9.25 -3.87
N GLN A 64 14.62 -9.47 -3.81
CA GLN A 64 15.19 -10.40 -2.84
C GLN A 64 14.94 -9.88 -1.41
N LEU A 65 14.49 -10.78 -0.54
CA LEU A 65 14.28 -10.45 0.87
C LEU A 65 15.62 -10.16 1.57
N ALA A 66 15.61 -9.13 2.41
CA ALA A 66 16.71 -8.69 3.24
C ALA A 66 16.35 -8.89 4.73
N PRO A 67 16.38 -10.13 5.26
CA PRO A 67 15.96 -10.44 6.62
C PRO A 67 16.74 -9.68 7.70
N GLN A 68 17.94 -9.18 7.36
CA GLN A 68 18.72 -8.32 8.24
C GLN A 68 18.02 -7.01 8.63
N ILE A 69 17.18 -6.44 7.76
CA ILE A 69 16.48 -5.19 8.03
C ILE A 69 15.52 -5.37 9.22
N ALA A 70 14.69 -6.41 9.17
CA ALA A 70 13.74 -6.72 10.25
C ALA A 70 14.47 -7.05 11.57
N ARG A 71 15.59 -7.79 11.48
CA ARG A 71 16.41 -8.13 12.66
C ARG A 71 17.00 -6.90 13.33
N GLN A 72 17.69 -6.05 12.55
CA GLN A 72 18.32 -4.82 13.06
C GLN A 72 17.28 -3.84 13.61
N HIS A 73 16.13 -3.71 12.96
CA HIS A 73 15.02 -2.92 13.48
C HIS A 73 14.52 -3.45 14.83
N SER A 74 14.35 -4.77 14.97
CA SER A 74 13.96 -5.38 16.24
C SER A 74 15.01 -5.18 17.34
N GLU A 75 16.29 -5.37 17.03
CA GLU A 75 17.41 -5.14 17.96
C GLU A 75 17.47 -3.68 18.40
N ALA A 76 17.30 -2.74 17.47
CA ALA A 76 17.27 -1.31 17.77
C ALA A 76 16.07 -0.93 18.64
N LYS A 77 14.88 -1.51 18.38
CA LYS A 77 13.71 -1.32 19.24
C LYS A 77 13.99 -1.74 20.68
N LEU A 78 14.56 -2.93 20.88
CA LEU A 78 14.91 -3.43 22.21
C LEU A 78 15.94 -2.52 22.90
N ALA A 79 16.99 -2.12 22.18
CA ALA A 79 18.02 -1.22 22.72
C ALA A 79 17.46 0.15 23.14
N LEU A 80 16.39 0.61 22.48
CA LEU A 80 15.69 1.87 22.79
C LEU A 80 14.55 1.70 23.81
N GLY A 81 14.28 0.49 24.29
CA GLY A 81 13.23 0.20 25.27
C GLY A 81 11.79 0.14 24.72
N TYR A 82 11.63 -0.14 23.42
CA TYR A 82 10.33 -0.39 22.75
C TYR A 82 9.99 -1.88 22.59
#